data_AF-A0A813GGM7-F1
#
_entry.id   AF-A0A813GGM7-F1
#
_cell.length_a   1.000
_cell.length_b   1.000
_cell.length_c   1.000
_cell.angle_alpha   90.00
_cell.angle_beta   90.00
_cell.angle_gamma   90.00
#
_symmetry.space_group_name_H-M   'P 1'
#
loop_
_entity.id
_entity.type
_entity.pdbx_description
1 polymer ?
#
loop_
_entity_poly.entity_id
_entity_poly.type
_entity_poly.pdbx_seq_one_letter_code
_entity_poly.pdbx_strand_id
1 'polypeptide(L)'
;MASPLQRACPGAFSLAHGRPGVLGTGNRPGHGRLAAACPGAAASGLPFVRRLSSGDLARTAGLLGCLSVACLLRKPRDSSGVRMASVLAGSSVRKSGRHAAKVTEPLVLGAPGGVLKTARANSSDAWQSLEHIYCVNLDRRPERWSFMQAQFQRLRMPAERFSAVDGRTLDVPHMAEIGLIAMEALPRYYLPDEQKLFGTDLTAGGLGCALSHMMIWRDIVQRCSDGADPQAPFLVIEDDCQFAEDFSEQLLTERMSTVPEDWEIVYLGGQDLLRRQHQYQVGPGVRRLYKGFRETTAYLINDAGAKACLEVCVPMYWQVDTHLNDESLRQGLRQSKGGDNDFTMRPRGYCLWPAIVAQQREGFPTDVQKVEHD
;
A
#
# COMPACT_ATOMS: atom_id res chain seq x y z
N MET A 1 13.88 24.93 -46.41
CA MET A 1 14.67 23.69 -46.53
C MET A 1 14.69 23.01 -45.17
N ALA A 2 14.15 21.78 -45.14
CA ALA A 2 14.31 20.64 -44.22
C ALA A 2 14.60 20.81 -42.70
N SER A 3 13.76 20.14 -41.90
CA SER A 3 14.05 19.53 -40.58
C SER A 3 14.98 18.29 -40.72
N PRO A 4 15.12 17.37 -39.73
CA PRO A 4 15.93 17.41 -38.50
C PRO A 4 16.87 16.17 -38.35
N LEU A 5 17.86 16.17 -37.45
CA LEU A 5 18.60 14.94 -37.01
C LEU A 5 19.08 15.12 -35.57
N GLN A 6 18.49 14.44 -34.57
CA GLN A 6 18.90 13.12 -34.04
C GLN A 6 20.41 12.97 -33.83
N ARG A 7 20.85 13.06 -32.56
CA ARG A 7 22.13 12.52 -32.10
C ARG A 7 21.87 11.20 -31.37
N ALA A 8 22.37 10.12 -31.96
CA ALA A 8 22.51 8.80 -31.37
C ALA A 8 23.75 8.74 -30.48
N CYS A 9 23.66 8.04 -29.35
CA CYS A 9 24.80 7.58 -28.57
C CYS A 9 25.19 6.14 -29.01
N PRO A 10 26.49 5.80 -29.07
CA PRO A 10 26.97 4.53 -29.61
C PRO A 10 27.20 3.47 -28.51
N GLY A 11 27.25 2.19 -28.90
CA GLY A 11 27.98 1.18 -28.13
C GLY A 11 27.36 -0.21 -28.04
N ALA A 12 27.05 -0.85 -29.17
CA ALA A 12 26.89 -2.30 -29.23
C ALA A 12 28.25 -2.95 -29.54
N PHE A 13 28.75 -3.81 -28.65
CA PHE A 13 29.86 -4.70 -28.96
C PHE A 13 29.33 -6.01 -29.54
N SER A 14 29.68 -6.22 -30.80
CA SER A 14 29.51 -7.44 -31.58
C SER A 14 30.61 -8.45 -31.23
N LEU A 15 30.25 -9.73 -31.10
CA LEU A 15 31.17 -10.83 -31.31
C LEU A 15 30.58 -11.75 -32.37
N ALA A 16 31.27 -11.81 -33.50
CA ALA A 16 30.95 -12.67 -34.63
C ALA A 16 32.16 -13.55 -34.99
N HIS A 17 31.84 -14.81 -35.30
CA HIS A 17 32.46 -15.70 -36.29
C HIS A 17 33.41 -16.82 -35.84
N GLY A 18 32.93 -18.05 -36.14
CA GLY A 18 33.70 -19.25 -36.43
C GLY A 18 32.76 -20.36 -36.93
N ARG A 19 32.71 -20.59 -38.26
CA ARG A 19 32.09 -21.73 -38.99
C ARG A 19 33.24 -22.59 -39.58
N PRO A 20 33.01 -23.75 -40.26
CA PRO A 20 31.98 -24.80 -40.14
C PRO A 20 32.58 -26.24 -40.16
N GLY A 21 31.74 -27.27 -40.00
CA GLY A 21 32.11 -28.67 -40.28
C GLY A 21 30.87 -29.54 -40.59
N VAL A 22 30.84 -30.10 -41.79
CA VAL A 22 29.77 -30.95 -42.38
C VAL A 22 30.11 -32.43 -42.21
N LEU A 23 29.06 -33.27 -42.14
CA LEU A 23 28.91 -34.71 -42.52
C LEU A 23 27.98 -35.36 -41.46
N GLY A 24 26.87 -36.06 -41.71
CA GLY A 24 26.23 -36.60 -42.91
C GLY A 24 25.47 -37.88 -42.51
N THR A 25 24.26 -38.09 -43.05
CA THR A 25 23.46 -39.34 -43.08
C THR A 25 22.79 -39.77 -41.74
N GLY A 26 21.58 -40.32 -41.65
CA GLY A 26 20.54 -40.76 -42.60
C GLY A 26 19.43 -41.52 -41.83
N ASN A 27 18.28 -41.75 -42.50
CA ASN A 27 17.17 -42.68 -42.20
C ASN A 27 16.07 -42.36 -41.16
N ARG A 28 14.88 -42.06 -41.72
CA ARG A 28 13.53 -42.54 -41.29
C ARG A 28 13.23 -43.89 -42.02
N PRO A 29 12.04 -44.55 -41.89
CA PRO A 29 10.97 -44.55 -40.86
C PRO A 29 10.54 -45.99 -40.44
N GLY A 30 9.62 -46.13 -39.48
CA GLY A 30 8.94 -47.41 -39.21
C GLY A 30 7.61 -47.26 -38.44
N HIS A 31 6.56 -47.84 -39.00
CA HIS A 31 5.14 -47.80 -38.60
C HIS A 31 4.80 -48.52 -37.27
N GLY A 32 3.66 -48.15 -36.67
CA GLY A 32 2.95 -48.98 -35.69
C GLY A 32 1.63 -48.36 -35.21
N ARG A 33 0.54 -48.61 -35.93
CA ARG A 33 -0.85 -48.47 -35.43
C ARG A 33 -1.12 -49.60 -34.43
N LEU A 34 -1.83 -49.31 -33.34
CA LEU A 34 -2.77 -50.25 -32.70
C LEU A 34 -3.86 -49.45 -31.97
N ALA A 35 -5.10 -49.85 -32.21
CA ALA A 35 -6.33 -49.33 -31.63
C ALA A 35 -6.89 -50.31 -30.59
N ALA A 36 -7.51 -49.81 -29.52
CA ALA A 36 -8.56 -50.45 -28.71
C ALA A 36 -9.04 -49.42 -27.66
N ALA A 37 -10.25 -48.89 -27.79
CA ALA A 37 -11.51 -49.37 -27.20
C ALA A 37 -11.80 -48.77 -25.79
N CYS A 38 -12.84 -47.92 -25.72
CA CYS A 38 -13.51 -47.52 -24.47
C CYS A 38 -14.36 -48.70 -23.93
N PRO A 39 -14.65 -48.77 -22.60
CA PRO A 39 -15.88 -48.13 -22.11
C PRO A 39 -15.85 -47.60 -20.65
N GLY A 40 -16.60 -46.51 -20.43
CA GLY A 40 -17.48 -46.29 -19.26
C GLY A 40 -16.90 -46.10 -17.84
N ALA A 41 -17.02 -44.88 -17.30
CA ALA A 41 -17.51 -44.64 -15.93
C ALA A 41 -17.89 -43.17 -15.74
N ALA A 42 -19.09 -42.95 -15.22
CA ALA A 42 -19.69 -41.66 -14.94
C ALA A 42 -19.12 -41.01 -13.65
N ALA A 43 -19.20 -39.68 -13.60
CA ALA A 43 -19.40 -38.80 -12.44
C ALA A 43 -18.66 -39.10 -11.12
N SER A 44 -17.80 -38.17 -10.68
CA SER A 44 -17.97 -37.40 -9.43
C SER A 44 -16.67 -36.74 -8.96
N GLY A 45 -16.77 -35.49 -8.51
CA GLY A 45 -15.90 -34.96 -7.44
C GLY A 45 -14.61 -34.24 -7.86
N LEU A 46 -14.72 -32.95 -8.17
CA LEU A 46 -13.63 -31.99 -7.97
C LEU A 46 -13.19 -32.05 -6.49
N PRO A 47 -11.89 -32.17 -6.15
CA PRO A 47 -11.46 -31.96 -4.78
C PRO A 47 -11.42 -30.44 -4.51
N PHE A 48 -12.54 -29.98 -3.96
CA PHE A 48 -12.64 -28.99 -2.89
C PHE A 48 -11.42 -28.05 -2.74
N VAL A 49 -11.53 -26.87 -3.34
CA VAL A 49 -10.85 -25.67 -2.86
C VAL A 49 -11.20 -25.55 -1.38
N ARG A 50 -10.24 -25.85 -0.50
CA ARG A 50 -10.36 -25.46 0.90
C ARG A 50 -10.32 -23.93 0.91
N ARG A 51 -11.50 -23.30 0.86
CA ARG A 51 -11.67 -21.93 1.34
C ARG A 51 -10.96 -21.88 2.69
N LEU A 52 -10.13 -20.85 2.89
CA LEU A 52 -9.72 -20.45 4.23
C LEU A 52 -10.97 -20.47 5.10
N SER A 53 -10.85 -21.11 6.27
CA SER A 53 -12.02 -21.36 7.10
C SER A 53 -12.61 -20.01 7.53
N SER A 54 -13.89 -19.97 7.85
CA SER A 54 -14.50 -18.82 8.53
C SER A 54 -13.75 -18.43 9.82
N GLY A 55 -12.93 -19.32 10.38
CA GLY A 55 -12.02 -19.06 11.49
C GLY A 55 -10.77 -18.24 11.14
N ASP A 56 -10.31 -18.23 9.88
CA ASP A 56 -9.14 -17.46 9.44
C ASP A 56 -9.52 -15.98 9.20
N LEU A 57 -10.68 -15.73 8.60
CA LEU A 57 -11.29 -14.39 8.51
C LEU A 57 -11.60 -13.80 9.89
N ALA A 58 -12.07 -14.62 10.83
CA ALA A 58 -12.31 -14.21 12.22
C ALA A 58 -11.02 -13.91 13.00
N ARG A 59 -9.89 -14.53 12.64
CA ARG A 59 -8.57 -14.22 13.21
C ARG A 59 -8.03 -12.89 12.71
N THR A 60 -8.12 -12.61 11.42
CA THR A 60 -7.70 -11.31 10.84
C THR A 60 -8.57 -10.16 11.36
N ALA A 61 -9.90 -10.35 11.38
CA ALA A 61 -10.84 -9.37 11.94
C ALA A 61 -10.68 -9.21 13.46
N GLY A 62 -10.38 -10.30 14.20
CA GLY A 62 -10.15 -10.27 15.64
C GLY A 62 -8.82 -9.62 16.04
N LEU A 63 -7.77 -9.80 15.23
CA LEU A 63 -6.49 -9.12 15.41
C LEU A 63 -6.64 -7.62 15.17
N LEU A 64 -7.22 -7.22 14.04
CA LEU A 64 -7.31 -5.79 13.64
C LEU A 64 -8.43 -5.02 14.36
N GLY A 65 -9.45 -5.71 14.87
CA GLY A 65 -10.54 -5.13 15.68
C GLY A 65 -10.09 -4.68 17.08
N CYS A 66 -9.01 -5.26 17.62
CA CYS A 66 -8.47 -4.92 18.94
C CYS A 66 -7.21 -4.04 18.90
N LEU A 67 -6.68 -3.76 17.72
CA LEU A 67 -5.42 -3.02 17.56
C LEU A 67 -5.68 -1.52 17.44
N SER A 68 -5.61 -0.85 18.59
CA SER A 68 -5.15 0.54 18.59
C SER A 68 -3.64 0.53 18.33
N VAL A 69 -3.13 1.48 17.54
CA VAL A 69 -1.67 1.64 17.31
C VAL A 69 -0.92 1.74 18.64
N ALA A 70 -1.55 2.31 19.67
CA ALA A 70 -0.98 2.43 21.01
C ALA A 70 -0.55 1.08 21.62
N CYS A 71 -1.22 -0.02 21.29
CA CYS A 71 -0.84 -1.36 21.75
C CYS A 71 0.43 -1.91 21.06
N LEU A 72 0.84 -1.31 19.93
CA LEU A 72 1.99 -1.74 19.13
C LEU A 72 3.25 -0.90 19.37
N LEU A 73 3.15 0.16 20.17
CA LEU A 73 4.26 1.04 20.47
C LEU A 73 5.17 0.43 21.53
N ARG A 74 6.49 0.65 21.39
CA ARG A 74 7.45 0.31 22.45
C ARG A 74 7.06 1.05 23.72
N LYS A 75 6.94 0.31 24.82
CA LYS A 75 6.80 0.94 26.14
C LYS A 75 8.07 1.76 26.45
N PRO A 76 7.95 2.95 27.06
CA PRO A 76 9.11 3.66 27.57
C PRO A 76 9.86 2.73 28.52
N ARG A 77 11.18 2.58 28.31
CA ARG A 77 12.02 1.82 29.24
C ARG A 77 11.96 2.52 30.59
N ASP A 78 11.37 1.89 31.60
CA ASP A 78 11.47 2.35 32.97
C ASP A 78 12.95 2.32 33.37
N SER A 79 13.57 3.49 33.41
CA SER A 79 14.87 3.69 34.04
C SER A 79 14.69 3.68 35.56
N SER A 80 14.27 2.56 36.14
CA SER A 80 14.37 2.34 37.59
C SER A 80 15.62 1.53 37.88
N GLY A 81 16.73 2.27 37.98
CA GLY A 81 17.96 1.76 38.54
C GLY A 81 17.76 1.26 39.98
N VAL A 82 18.53 0.23 40.29
CA VAL A 82 18.98 -0.22 41.62
C VAL A 82 18.69 0.80 42.73
N ARG A 83 17.75 0.47 43.63
CA ARG A 83 17.55 1.21 44.89
C ARG A 83 18.65 0.82 45.87
N MET A 84 19.60 1.72 46.10
CA MET A 84 20.41 1.78 47.32
C MET A 84 19.77 2.79 48.29
N ALA A 85 19.67 2.39 49.55
CA ALA A 85 18.96 3.11 50.61
C ALA A 85 19.84 4.13 51.35
N SER A 86 19.28 5.30 51.66
CA SER A 86 19.55 6.16 52.83
C SER A 86 18.47 7.27 52.81
N VAL A 87 17.53 7.40 53.76
CA VAL A 87 17.56 7.70 55.20
C VAL A 87 18.05 9.13 55.53
N LEU A 88 17.04 10.00 55.73
CA LEU A 88 16.87 11.11 56.70
C LEU A 88 17.74 12.38 56.65
N ALA A 89 17.07 13.54 56.49
CA ALA A 89 16.90 14.62 57.49
C ALA A 89 16.16 15.81 56.82
N GLY A 90 14.98 16.25 57.28
CA GLY A 90 14.82 17.33 58.27
C GLY A 90 15.28 18.69 57.69
N SER A 91 14.43 19.67 57.38
CA SER A 91 13.84 20.60 58.37
C SER A 91 12.93 21.65 57.68
N SER A 92 11.93 22.11 58.42
CA SER A 92 10.92 23.12 58.07
C SER A 92 11.42 24.57 58.21
N VAL A 93 10.98 25.52 57.36
CA VAL A 93 10.71 26.95 57.72
C VAL A 93 9.59 27.55 56.83
N ARG A 94 8.85 28.52 57.40
CA ARG A 94 7.52 29.07 57.08
C ARG A 94 7.49 30.29 56.11
N LYS A 95 6.33 30.45 55.45
CA LYS A 95 5.43 31.61 55.19
C LYS A 95 5.96 33.01 54.74
N SER A 96 5.37 33.51 53.64
CA SER A 96 4.61 34.78 53.50
C SER A 96 3.85 34.75 52.14
N GLY A 97 2.53 34.99 52.02
CA GLY A 97 1.84 36.29 51.89
C GLY A 97 2.21 36.98 50.56
N ARG A 98 1.34 37.33 49.58
CA ARG A 98 -0.03 37.88 49.60
C ARG A 98 -0.62 37.95 48.16
N HIS A 99 -1.95 38.08 48.12
CA HIS A 99 -2.82 38.81 47.19
C HIS A 99 -3.35 38.18 45.89
N ALA A 100 -4.67 38.29 45.80
CA ALA A 100 -5.58 37.83 44.77
C ALA A 100 -6.00 39.01 43.88
N ALA A 101 -6.37 38.72 42.64
CA ALA A 101 -7.31 39.53 41.86
C ALA A 101 -8.17 38.60 41.00
N LYS A 102 -9.48 38.61 41.28
CA LYS A 102 -10.58 38.04 40.48
C LYS A 102 -10.87 39.01 39.34
N VAL A 103 -11.05 38.52 38.12
CA VAL A 103 -11.78 39.24 37.07
C VAL A 103 -12.82 38.30 36.47
N THR A 104 -14.03 38.84 36.40
CA THR A 104 -15.33 38.24 36.12
C THR A 104 -15.66 38.21 34.63
N GLU A 105 -16.37 37.17 34.20
CA GLU A 105 -17.03 37.09 32.89
C GLU A 105 -18.26 38.02 32.78
N PRO A 106 -18.68 38.40 31.56
CA PRO A 106 -20.00 38.94 31.32
C PRO A 106 -20.96 37.93 30.65
N LEU A 107 -22.16 37.90 31.21
CA LEU A 107 -23.38 37.27 30.72
C LEU A 107 -24.04 38.16 29.65
N VAL A 108 -24.53 37.62 28.53
CA VAL A 108 -25.42 38.34 27.58
C VAL A 108 -26.65 37.49 27.25
N LEU A 109 -27.84 38.11 27.44
CA LEU A 109 -29.19 37.61 27.13
C LEU A 109 -29.66 38.07 25.72
N GLY A 110 -30.56 37.29 25.08
CA GLY A 110 -31.08 37.43 23.70
C GLY A 110 -31.91 38.70 23.38
N ALA A 111 -32.52 38.92 22.20
CA ALA A 111 -33.05 38.03 21.16
C ALA A 111 -33.18 38.78 19.77
N PRO A 112 -34.16 38.53 18.86
CA PRO A 112 -33.96 37.86 17.57
C PRO A 112 -34.23 38.73 16.32
N GLY A 113 -33.75 38.28 15.15
CA GLY A 113 -34.30 38.71 13.84
C GLY A 113 -33.25 38.95 12.75
N GLY A 114 -33.48 38.38 11.56
CA GLY A 114 -32.81 38.77 10.33
C GLY A 114 -32.13 37.63 9.58
N VAL A 115 -32.91 36.93 8.77
CA VAL A 115 -32.41 36.01 7.74
C VAL A 115 -31.59 36.80 6.73
N LEU A 116 -30.26 36.68 6.78
CA LEU A 116 -29.41 36.89 5.62
C LEU A 116 -29.01 35.51 5.09
N LYS A 117 -29.76 35.07 4.08
CA LYS A 117 -29.32 34.03 3.16
C LYS A 117 -28.07 34.58 2.46
N THR A 118 -26.88 34.28 2.98
CA THR A 118 -25.68 34.36 2.17
C THR A 118 -25.84 33.29 1.10
N ALA A 119 -25.94 33.74 -0.16
CA ALA A 119 -26.01 32.89 -1.31
C ALA A 119 -24.87 31.86 -1.24
N ARG A 120 -25.22 30.57 -1.29
CA ARG A 120 -24.24 29.53 -1.58
C ARG A 120 -23.60 29.93 -2.91
N ALA A 121 -22.33 30.34 -2.85
CA ALA A 121 -21.51 30.41 -4.04
C ALA A 121 -21.56 29.01 -4.69
N ASN A 122 -21.93 28.94 -5.96
CA ASN A 122 -21.97 27.70 -6.72
C ASN A 122 -20.59 27.02 -6.65
N SER A 123 -20.46 25.95 -5.86
CA SER A 123 -19.27 25.12 -5.78
C SER A 123 -19.31 24.07 -6.90
N SER A 124 -18.84 24.42 -8.09
CA SER A 124 -18.80 23.49 -9.23
C SER A 124 -17.47 22.74 -9.38
N ASP A 125 -16.68 22.56 -8.32
CA ASP A 125 -15.34 21.92 -8.38
C ASP A 125 -15.07 20.94 -7.23
N ALA A 126 -16.08 20.18 -6.79
CA ALA A 126 -15.89 19.13 -5.80
C ALA A 126 -15.55 17.81 -6.50
N TRP A 127 -14.57 17.09 -5.95
CA TRP A 127 -14.26 15.70 -6.31
C TRP A 127 -15.41 14.78 -5.90
N GLN A 128 -16.43 14.64 -6.77
CA GLN A 128 -17.70 13.96 -6.52
C GLN A 128 -17.67 12.46 -6.88
N SER A 129 -16.72 12.04 -7.70
CA SER A 129 -16.56 10.65 -8.14
C SER A 129 -15.92 9.76 -7.07
N LEU A 130 -15.39 10.35 -5.99
CA LEU A 130 -14.69 9.67 -4.91
C LEU A 130 -15.46 9.82 -3.59
N GLU A 131 -15.55 8.74 -2.82
CA GLU A 131 -16.19 8.74 -1.50
C GLU A 131 -15.33 9.48 -0.47
N HIS A 132 -14.01 9.27 -0.52
CA HIS A 132 -13.05 9.93 0.36
C HIS A 132 -11.65 9.93 -0.24
N ILE A 133 -10.82 10.87 0.21
CA ILE A 133 -9.44 11.04 -0.26
C ILE A 133 -8.51 11.13 0.94
N TYR A 134 -7.67 10.11 1.15
CA TYR A 134 -6.65 10.08 2.20
C TYR A 134 -5.28 10.46 1.63
N CYS A 135 -4.54 11.27 2.37
CA CYS A 135 -3.10 11.46 2.18
C CYS A 135 -2.35 10.99 3.42
N VAL A 136 -1.66 9.85 3.34
CA VAL A 136 -0.85 9.33 4.43
C VAL A 136 0.46 10.11 4.54
N ASN A 137 0.74 10.68 5.72
CA ASN A 137 1.92 11.50 5.96
C ASN A 137 2.48 11.27 7.36
N LEU A 138 3.79 11.10 7.47
CA LEU A 138 4.48 11.03 8.77
C LEU A 138 4.48 12.40 9.45
N ASP A 139 4.16 12.45 10.75
CA ASP A 139 4.17 13.71 11.52
C ASP A 139 5.54 14.39 11.53
N ARG A 140 6.63 13.62 11.42
CA ARG A 140 8.00 14.13 11.32
C ARG A 140 8.39 14.64 9.92
N ARG A 141 7.49 14.59 8.95
CA ARG A 141 7.71 15.00 7.54
C ARG A 141 6.81 16.19 7.15
N PRO A 142 6.91 17.34 7.83
CA PRO A 142 6.10 18.52 7.50
C PRO A 142 6.41 19.10 6.11
N GLU A 143 7.61 18.88 5.59
CA GLU A 143 8.04 19.29 4.25
C GLU A 143 7.27 18.55 3.16
N ARG A 144 7.07 17.24 3.31
CA ARG A 144 6.29 16.40 2.39
C ARG A 144 4.81 16.76 2.44
N TRP A 145 4.28 17.02 3.63
CA TRP A 145 2.91 17.50 3.79
C TRP A 145 2.68 18.86 3.10
N SER A 146 3.64 19.78 3.22
CA SER A 146 3.56 21.09 2.55
C SER A 146 3.57 20.95 1.04
N PHE A 147 4.39 20.03 0.51
CA PHE A 147 4.43 19.68 -0.91
C PHE A 147 3.09 19.12 -1.42
N MET A 148 2.50 18.16 -0.70
CA MET A 148 1.20 17.60 -1.08
C MET A 148 0.06 18.62 -0.99
N GLN A 149 0.04 19.46 0.04
CA GLN A 149 -0.96 20.53 0.16
C GLN A 149 -0.94 21.49 -1.04
N ALA A 150 0.25 21.84 -1.55
CA ALA A 150 0.35 22.69 -2.74
C ALA A 150 -0.26 22.01 -3.98
N GLN A 151 -0.07 20.69 -4.14
CA GLN A 151 -0.71 19.93 -5.21
C GLN A 151 -2.23 19.83 -5.02
N PHE A 152 -2.71 19.57 -3.81
CA PHE A 152 -4.14 19.51 -3.51
C PHE A 152 -4.84 20.85 -3.75
N GLN A 153 -4.20 21.96 -3.38
CA GLN A 153 -4.72 23.29 -3.67
C GLN A 153 -4.83 23.56 -5.17
N ARG A 154 -3.80 23.18 -5.95
CA ARG A 154 -3.82 23.28 -7.42
C ARG A 154 -4.96 22.46 -8.03
N LEU A 155 -5.20 21.26 -7.51
CA LEU A 155 -6.21 20.32 -7.99
C LEU A 155 -7.62 20.54 -7.40
N ARG A 156 -7.77 21.53 -6.48
CA ARG A 156 -8.98 21.70 -5.65
C ARG A 156 -9.41 20.39 -4.99
N MET A 157 -8.45 19.54 -4.62
CA MET A 157 -8.67 18.21 -4.07
C MET A 157 -8.89 18.29 -2.57
N PRO A 158 -10.04 17.83 -2.04
CA PRO A 158 -10.34 17.85 -0.60
C PRO A 158 -9.69 16.65 0.11
N ALA A 159 -8.37 16.47 -0.07
CA ALA A 159 -7.64 15.38 0.56
C ALA A 159 -7.48 15.61 2.07
N GLU A 160 -7.81 14.59 2.86
CA GLU A 160 -7.63 14.60 4.32
C GLU A 160 -6.30 13.97 4.70
N ARG A 161 -5.57 14.63 5.59
CA ARG A 161 -4.32 14.09 6.12
C ARG A 161 -4.61 12.91 7.05
N PHE A 162 -3.99 11.77 6.76
CA PHE A 162 -3.92 10.63 7.66
C PHE A 162 -2.54 10.59 8.32
N SER A 163 -2.49 10.66 9.66
CA SER A 163 -1.22 10.59 10.40
C SER A 163 -0.65 9.17 10.29
N ALA A 164 0.50 9.05 9.63
CA ALA A 164 1.15 7.78 9.38
C ALA A 164 1.83 7.24 10.64
N VAL A 165 1.90 5.92 10.75
CA VAL A 165 2.61 5.21 11.80
C VAL A 165 4.11 5.31 11.56
N ASP A 166 4.84 5.92 12.49
CA ASP A 166 6.31 5.90 12.46
C ASP A 166 6.82 4.53 12.93
N GLY A 167 7.24 3.70 11.97
CA GLY A 167 7.68 2.35 12.24
C GLY A 167 8.89 2.21 13.17
N ARG A 168 9.64 3.29 13.41
CA ARG A 168 10.76 3.31 14.38
C ARG A 168 10.28 3.20 15.82
N THR A 169 9.00 3.48 16.06
CA THR A 169 8.36 3.45 17.38
C THR A 169 7.75 2.09 17.74
N LEU A 170 7.73 1.14 16.79
CA LEU A 170 7.03 -0.14 16.92
C LEU A 170 7.81 -1.17 17.76
N ASP A 171 7.06 -1.95 18.53
CA ASP A 171 7.52 -3.14 19.23
C ASP A 171 7.37 -4.38 18.33
N VAL A 172 8.36 -4.59 17.47
CA VAL A 172 8.35 -5.66 16.46
C VAL A 172 8.29 -7.07 17.06
N PRO A 173 9.03 -7.42 18.13
CA PRO A 173 8.83 -8.69 18.84
C PRO A 173 7.38 -8.88 19.29
N HIS A 174 6.77 -7.88 19.93
CA HIS A 174 5.39 -7.99 20.37
C HIS A 174 4.40 -8.15 19.20
N MET A 175 4.61 -7.42 18.10
CA MET A 175 3.81 -7.59 16.88
C MET A 175 3.87 -9.01 16.31
N ALA A 176 5.02 -9.68 16.42
CA ALA A 176 5.16 -11.06 16.01
C ALA A 176 4.49 -12.04 16.99
N GLU A 177 4.59 -11.79 18.31
CA GLU A 177 3.90 -12.58 19.34
C GLU A 177 2.38 -12.62 19.15
N ILE A 178 1.79 -11.48 18.75
CA ILE A 178 0.35 -11.39 18.48
C ILE A 178 0.00 -11.80 17.04
N GLY A 179 0.96 -12.17 16.21
CA GLY A 179 0.69 -12.69 14.86
C GLY A 179 0.40 -11.63 13.78
N LEU A 180 0.77 -10.36 13.99
CA LEU A 180 0.77 -9.36 12.92
C LEU A 180 1.96 -9.52 11.98
N ILE A 181 3.11 -9.92 12.53
CA ILE A 181 4.33 -10.22 11.79
C ILE A 181 4.57 -11.72 11.91
N ALA A 182 4.95 -12.38 10.83
CA ALA A 182 5.32 -13.77 10.89
C ALA A 182 6.64 -13.93 11.65
N MET A 183 6.72 -14.91 12.56
CA MET A 183 7.95 -15.18 13.31
C MET A 183 9.14 -15.46 12.39
N GLU A 184 8.90 -16.10 11.23
CA GLU A 184 9.90 -16.40 10.21
C GLU A 184 10.47 -15.15 9.52
N ALA A 185 9.78 -14.01 9.60
CA ALA A 185 10.26 -12.76 9.01
C ALA A 185 11.28 -12.05 9.92
N LEU A 186 11.28 -12.33 11.23
CA LEU A 186 12.13 -11.65 12.22
C LEU A 186 13.63 -11.77 11.92
N PRO A 187 14.19 -12.95 11.57
CA PRO A 187 15.62 -13.05 11.27
C PRO A 187 16.07 -12.08 10.17
N ARG A 188 15.26 -11.93 9.10
CA ARG A 188 15.54 -11.00 8.01
C ARG A 188 15.27 -9.54 8.39
N TYR A 189 14.27 -9.30 9.23
CA TYR A 189 14.00 -7.98 9.78
C TYR A 189 15.20 -7.43 10.59
N TYR A 190 15.94 -8.27 11.30
CA TYR A 190 17.11 -7.85 12.08
C TYR A 190 18.45 -7.90 11.33
N LEU A 191 18.46 -8.26 10.04
CA LEU A 191 19.66 -8.13 9.22
C LEU A 191 20.08 -6.67 9.09
N PRO A 192 21.40 -6.39 8.97
CA PRO A 192 21.90 -5.09 8.52
C PRO A 192 21.28 -4.70 7.17
N ASP A 193 21.06 -3.39 6.95
CA ASP A 193 20.36 -2.90 5.76
C ASP A 193 21.06 -3.32 4.46
N GLU A 194 22.39 -3.40 4.45
CA GLU A 194 23.18 -3.81 3.28
C GLU A 194 22.82 -5.24 2.85
N GLN A 195 22.45 -6.10 3.79
CA GLN A 195 22.10 -7.51 3.57
C GLN A 195 20.62 -7.72 3.26
N LYS A 196 19.78 -6.70 3.46
CA LYS A 196 18.35 -6.79 3.14
C LYS A 196 18.12 -6.81 1.63
N LEU A 197 17.11 -7.57 1.20
CA LEU A 197 16.59 -7.53 -0.16
C LEU A 197 15.74 -6.27 -0.33
N PHE A 198 16.22 -5.36 -1.18
CA PHE A 198 15.54 -4.11 -1.52
C PHE A 198 14.13 -4.39 -2.06
N GLY A 199 13.13 -3.62 -1.60
CA GLY A 199 11.75 -3.75 -2.05
C GLY A 199 11.04 -5.04 -1.62
N THR A 200 11.62 -5.83 -0.72
CA THR A 200 11.05 -7.13 -0.30
C THR A 200 11.10 -7.30 1.23
N ASP A 201 12.27 -7.15 1.85
CA ASP A 201 12.42 -7.37 3.28
C ASP A 201 11.70 -6.32 4.11
N LEU A 202 11.13 -6.75 5.23
CA LEU A 202 10.60 -5.83 6.22
C LEU A 202 11.71 -4.93 6.79
N THR A 203 11.38 -3.64 6.82
CA THR A 203 12.13 -2.56 7.47
C THR A 203 11.20 -1.89 8.49
N ALA A 204 11.75 -1.07 9.38
CA ALA A 204 10.92 -0.25 10.25
C ALA A 204 9.96 0.63 9.42
N GLY A 205 10.48 1.28 8.38
CA GLY A 205 9.69 2.07 7.43
C GLY A 205 8.55 1.31 6.76
N GLY A 206 8.83 0.11 6.25
CA GLY A 206 7.85 -0.77 5.62
C GLY A 206 6.76 -1.24 6.57
N LEU A 207 7.07 -1.49 7.85
CA LEU A 207 6.06 -1.77 8.87
C LEU A 207 5.17 -0.55 9.17
N GLY A 208 5.77 0.65 9.24
CA GLY A 208 5.01 1.89 9.41
C GLY A 208 4.06 2.17 8.24
N CYS A 209 4.56 2.01 7.01
CA CYS A 209 3.76 2.08 5.78
C CYS A 209 2.60 1.07 5.83
N ALA A 210 2.89 -0.22 6.05
CA ALA A 210 1.89 -1.28 6.09
C ALA A 210 0.78 -1.00 7.12
N LEU A 211 1.14 -0.65 8.36
CA LEU A 211 0.16 -0.34 9.40
C LEU A 211 -0.68 0.89 9.07
N SER A 212 -0.10 1.92 8.46
CA SER A 212 -0.84 3.11 8.04
C SER A 212 -1.90 2.78 7.00
N HIS A 213 -1.54 1.98 5.98
CA HIS A 213 -2.49 1.49 4.99
C HIS A 213 -3.56 0.59 5.61
N MET A 214 -3.20 -0.32 6.52
CA MET A 214 -4.17 -1.17 7.22
C MET A 214 -5.19 -0.36 8.03
N MET A 215 -4.77 0.72 8.67
CA MET A 215 -5.69 1.60 9.41
C MET A 215 -6.65 2.33 8.46
N ILE A 216 -6.17 2.79 7.30
CA ILE A 216 -7.02 3.39 6.27
C ILE A 216 -8.00 2.35 5.72
N TRP A 217 -7.57 1.13 5.40
CA TRP A 217 -8.46 0.07 4.93
C TRP A 217 -9.52 -0.27 5.98
N ARG A 218 -9.16 -0.30 7.27
CA ARG A 218 -10.14 -0.48 8.35
C ARG A 218 -11.15 0.68 8.40
N ASP A 219 -10.69 1.91 8.24
CA ASP A 219 -11.56 3.10 8.21
C ASP A 219 -12.54 3.04 7.03
N ILE A 220 -12.07 2.63 5.85
CA ILE A 220 -12.91 2.40 4.66
C ILE A 220 -14.00 1.37 4.94
N VAL A 221 -13.63 0.21 5.49
CA VAL A 221 -14.59 -0.85 5.84
C VAL A 221 -15.62 -0.36 6.87
N GLN A 222 -15.18 0.46 7.84
CA GLN A 222 -16.07 1.05 8.84
C GLN A 222 -17.04 2.05 8.19
N ARG A 223 -16.57 2.95 7.32
CA ARG A 223 -17.42 3.91 6.60
C ARG A 223 -18.47 3.22 5.74
N CYS A 224 -18.10 2.15 5.04
CA CYS A 224 -19.06 1.35 4.27
C CYS A 224 -20.06 0.61 5.16
N SER A 225 -19.64 0.17 6.35
CA SER A 225 -20.55 -0.39 7.35
C SER A 225 -21.52 0.66 7.92
N ASP A 226 -21.10 1.93 7.98
CA ASP A 226 -21.87 3.07 8.48
C ASP A 226 -22.76 3.74 7.40
N GLY A 227 -22.69 3.27 6.16
CA GLY A 227 -23.63 3.66 5.09
C GLY A 227 -23.01 4.21 3.80
N ALA A 228 -21.69 4.35 3.71
CA ALA A 228 -21.03 4.66 2.44
C ALA A 228 -21.24 3.52 1.41
N ASP A 229 -21.36 3.85 0.12
CA ASP A 229 -21.51 2.84 -0.93
C ASP A 229 -20.27 1.93 -0.98
N PRO A 230 -20.39 0.60 -0.78
CA PRO A 230 -19.27 -0.33 -0.83
C PRO A 230 -18.54 -0.38 -2.18
N GLN A 231 -19.17 0.08 -3.27
CA GLN A 231 -18.57 0.16 -4.60
C GLN A 231 -17.95 1.53 -4.89
N ALA A 232 -18.22 2.55 -4.07
CA ALA A 232 -17.64 3.86 -4.29
C ALA A 232 -16.11 3.83 -4.10
N PRO A 233 -15.35 4.52 -4.95
CA PRO A 233 -13.90 4.53 -4.89
C PRO A 233 -13.39 5.46 -3.78
N PHE A 234 -12.46 4.97 -2.99
CA PHE A 234 -11.66 5.73 -2.04
C PHE A 234 -10.26 5.93 -2.62
N LEU A 235 -9.74 7.15 -2.59
CA LEU A 235 -8.39 7.47 -3.05
C LEU A 235 -7.42 7.49 -1.87
N VAL A 236 -6.35 6.71 -1.94
CA VAL A 236 -5.26 6.72 -0.96
C VAL A 236 -3.98 7.19 -1.64
N ILE A 237 -3.32 8.17 -1.03
CA ILE A 237 -2.13 8.86 -1.58
C ILE A 237 -1.03 8.90 -0.51
N GLU A 238 0.21 8.60 -0.88
CA GLU A 238 1.40 8.81 -0.04
C GLU A 238 1.95 10.25 -0.15
N ASP A 239 2.69 10.70 0.86
CA ASP A 239 3.17 12.09 0.96
C ASP A 239 4.32 12.47 0.02
N ASP A 240 4.86 11.50 -0.73
CA ASP A 240 5.82 11.71 -1.81
C ASP A 240 5.21 11.44 -3.20
N CYS A 241 3.89 11.55 -3.32
CA CYS A 241 3.17 11.43 -4.59
C CYS A 241 3.33 12.69 -5.48
N GLN A 242 3.57 12.53 -6.77
CA GLN A 242 3.58 13.57 -7.79
C GLN A 242 2.47 13.30 -8.81
N PHE A 243 1.49 14.18 -8.87
CA PHE A 243 0.45 14.12 -9.92
C PHE A 243 0.97 14.67 -11.25
N ALA A 244 0.49 14.11 -12.36
CA ALA A 244 0.70 14.68 -13.69
C ALA A 244 0.17 16.12 -13.77
N GLU A 245 0.73 16.92 -14.69
CA GLU A 245 0.34 18.33 -14.86
C GLU A 245 -1.14 18.48 -15.23
N ASP A 246 -1.63 17.58 -16.09
CA ASP A 246 -3.01 17.50 -16.60
C ASP A 246 -3.93 16.64 -15.71
N PHE A 247 -3.45 16.17 -14.56
CA PHE A 247 -4.27 15.39 -13.64
C PHE A 247 -5.50 16.17 -13.18
N SER A 248 -6.66 15.54 -13.30
CA SER A 248 -7.96 16.10 -12.94
C SER A 248 -8.94 14.99 -12.62
N GLU A 249 -10.04 15.31 -11.96
CA GLU A 249 -11.12 14.35 -11.72
C GLU A 249 -11.71 13.83 -13.03
N GLN A 250 -11.84 14.69 -14.05
CA GLN A 250 -12.32 14.29 -15.37
C GLN A 250 -11.41 13.24 -16.00
N LEU A 251 -10.09 13.48 -15.99
CA LEU A 251 -9.12 12.50 -16.48
C LEU A 251 -9.19 11.20 -15.69
N LEU A 252 -9.28 11.27 -14.35
CA LEU A 252 -9.39 10.07 -13.52
C LEU A 252 -10.64 9.27 -13.87
N THR A 253 -11.80 9.93 -13.99
CA THR A 253 -13.08 9.31 -14.33
C THR A 253 -13.04 8.67 -15.72
N GLU A 254 -12.48 9.37 -16.71
CA GLU A 254 -12.30 8.84 -18.06
C GLU A 254 -11.43 7.57 -18.05
N ARG A 255 -10.30 7.60 -17.33
CA ARG A 255 -9.38 6.46 -17.23
C ARG A 255 -10.00 5.29 -16.47
N MET A 256 -10.82 5.57 -15.47
CA MET A 256 -11.54 4.53 -14.71
C MET A 256 -12.66 3.89 -15.53
N SER A 257 -13.25 4.59 -16.51
CA SER A 257 -14.31 4.03 -17.36
C SER A 257 -13.88 2.83 -18.23
N THR A 258 -12.57 2.64 -18.43
CA THR A 258 -12.01 1.51 -19.17
C THR A 258 -11.50 0.38 -18.27
N VAL A 259 -11.59 0.55 -16.94
CA VAL A 259 -11.21 -0.48 -15.97
C VAL A 259 -12.34 -1.51 -15.85
N PRO A 260 -12.05 -2.82 -15.88
CA PRO A 260 -13.07 -3.84 -15.68
C PRO A 260 -13.84 -3.66 -14.37
N GLU A 261 -15.16 -3.88 -14.38
CA GLU A 261 -16.06 -3.67 -13.23
C GLU A 261 -15.73 -4.53 -11.99
N ASP A 262 -14.93 -5.58 -12.15
CA ASP A 262 -14.51 -6.47 -11.09
C ASP A 262 -13.30 -5.96 -10.27
N TRP A 263 -12.90 -4.70 -10.48
CA TRP A 263 -11.77 -4.11 -9.78
C TRP A 263 -12.03 -4.01 -8.27
N GLU A 264 -10.97 -4.27 -7.50
CA GLU A 264 -10.95 -4.08 -6.04
C GLU A 264 -9.92 -3.02 -5.65
N ILE A 265 -8.83 -2.92 -6.42
CA ILE A 265 -7.81 -1.87 -6.30
C ILE A 265 -7.32 -1.42 -7.68
N VAL A 266 -7.10 -0.12 -7.87
CA VAL A 266 -6.55 0.45 -9.12
C VAL A 266 -5.42 1.40 -8.81
N TYR A 267 -4.22 1.05 -9.25
CA TYR A 267 -3.03 1.88 -9.08
C TYR A 267 -2.96 2.97 -10.15
N LEU A 268 -2.73 4.21 -9.72
CA LEU A 268 -2.61 5.38 -10.62
C LEU A 268 -1.19 5.53 -11.20
N GLY A 269 -0.25 4.79 -10.64
CA GLY A 269 1.14 4.65 -11.04
C GLY A 269 1.81 3.53 -10.25
N GLY A 270 3.10 3.31 -10.48
CA GLY A 270 3.89 2.30 -9.77
C GLY A 270 5.01 1.75 -10.62
N GLN A 271 5.70 0.74 -10.09
CA GLN A 271 6.86 0.14 -10.73
C GLN A 271 6.59 -1.26 -11.28
N ASP A 272 7.03 -1.47 -12.52
CA ASP A 272 7.04 -2.78 -13.18
C ASP A 272 8.43 -3.42 -13.07
N LEU A 273 8.71 -4.08 -11.94
CA LEU A 273 10.04 -4.61 -11.64
C LEU A 273 10.49 -5.71 -12.61
N LEU A 274 9.57 -6.56 -13.09
CA LEU A 274 9.91 -7.64 -14.03
C LEU A 274 9.74 -7.21 -15.50
N ARG A 275 9.36 -5.96 -15.77
CA ARG A 275 9.16 -5.39 -17.11
C ARG A 275 8.16 -6.18 -17.97
N ARG A 276 7.15 -6.78 -17.34
CA ARG A 276 6.15 -7.65 -17.97
C ARG A 276 4.74 -7.06 -17.95
N GLN A 277 4.53 -5.85 -17.43
CA GLN A 277 3.20 -5.24 -17.32
C GLN A 277 2.49 -5.15 -18.69
N HIS A 278 3.25 -4.96 -19.77
CA HIS A 278 2.72 -4.94 -21.15
C HIS A 278 2.01 -6.24 -21.58
N GLN A 279 2.33 -7.38 -20.96
CA GLN A 279 1.70 -8.68 -21.23
C GLN A 279 0.29 -8.80 -20.64
N TYR A 280 -0.08 -7.89 -19.74
CA TYR A 280 -1.32 -7.95 -18.97
C TYR A 280 -2.31 -6.85 -19.35
N GLN A 281 -2.26 -6.34 -20.58
CA GLN A 281 -3.23 -5.37 -21.05
C GLN A 281 -4.62 -6.00 -21.17
N VAL A 282 -5.61 -5.37 -20.54
CA VAL A 282 -7.02 -5.82 -20.53
C VAL A 282 -7.96 -4.81 -21.19
N GLY A 283 -7.50 -3.58 -21.44
CA GLY A 283 -8.25 -2.53 -22.11
C GLY A 283 -7.37 -1.35 -22.53
N PRO A 284 -7.95 -0.33 -23.19
CA PRO A 284 -7.25 0.91 -23.51
C PRO A 284 -6.73 1.57 -22.22
N GLY A 285 -5.40 1.60 -22.10
CA GLY A 285 -4.71 2.21 -20.98
C GLY A 285 -4.92 1.57 -19.61
N VAL A 286 -5.35 0.29 -19.58
CA VAL A 286 -5.55 -0.49 -18.35
C VAL A 286 -4.84 -1.83 -18.47
N ARG A 287 -4.11 -2.18 -17.42
CA ARG A 287 -3.37 -3.45 -17.32
C ARG A 287 -3.69 -4.12 -15.99
N ARG A 288 -3.82 -5.45 -15.98
CA ARG A 288 -4.01 -6.23 -14.77
C ARG A 288 -2.72 -6.31 -13.97
N LEU A 289 -2.80 -6.26 -12.65
CA LEU A 289 -1.63 -6.43 -11.79
C LEU A 289 -1.12 -7.86 -11.83
N TYR A 290 0.17 -7.98 -11.53
CA TYR A 290 0.87 -9.26 -11.44
C TYR A 290 2.00 -9.12 -10.42
N LYS A 291 2.64 -10.24 -10.09
CA LYS A 291 3.70 -10.33 -9.07
C LYS A 291 4.92 -9.42 -9.22
N GLY A 292 5.14 -8.81 -10.37
CA GLY A 292 6.23 -7.85 -10.57
C GLY A 292 5.86 -6.40 -10.29
N PHE A 293 4.60 -6.09 -9.98
CA PHE A 293 4.16 -4.73 -9.71
C PHE A 293 4.46 -4.32 -8.26
N ARG A 294 4.92 -3.08 -8.03
CA ARG A 294 5.28 -2.53 -6.72
C ARG A 294 4.82 -1.08 -6.54
N GLU A 295 4.95 -0.62 -5.29
CA GLU A 295 4.53 0.67 -4.74
C GLU A 295 3.06 0.77 -4.37
N THR A 296 2.79 1.65 -3.40
CA THR A 296 1.46 2.06 -2.92
C THR A 296 1.26 3.58 -2.99
N THR A 297 2.09 4.28 -3.80
CA THR A 297 2.17 5.74 -3.95
C THR A 297 0.80 6.41 -4.10
N ALA A 298 -0.05 5.91 -5.01
CA ALA A 298 -1.45 6.31 -5.08
C ALA A 298 -2.32 5.24 -5.75
N TYR A 299 -3.47 4.95 -5.16
CA TYR A 299 -4.42 3.98 -5.70
C TYR A 299 -5.86 4.31 -5.29
N LEU A 300 -6.79 3.87 -6.13
CA LEU A 300 -8.21 3.76 -5.78
C LEU A 300 -8.49 2.38 -5.20
N ILE A 301 -9.37 2.30 -4.22
CA ILE A 301 -9.77 1.05 -3.56
C ILE A 301 -11.26 1.13 -3.18
N ASN A 302 -11.97 0.00 -3.23
CA ASN A 302 -13.34 -0.10 -2.73
C ASN A 302 -13.39 -0.96 -1.46
N ASP A 303 -14.57 -1.14 -0.87
CA ASP A 303 -14.75 -1.92 0.37
C ASP A 303 -14.24 -3.37 0.22
N ALA A 304 -14.53 -4.02 -0.91
CA ALA A 304 -14.06 -5.38 -1.19
C ALA A 304 -12.53 -5.44 -1.23
N GLY A 305 -11.89 -4.45 -1.88
CA GLY A 305 -10.45 -4.29 -1.90
C GLY A 305 -9.85 -4.06 -0.52
N ALA A 306 -10.44 -3.17 0.28
CA ALA A 306 -9.98 -2.90 1.65
C ALA A 306 -10.03 -4.16 2.52
N LYS A 307 -11.12 -4.94 2.45
CA LYS A 307 -11.25 -6.24 3.13
C LYS A 307 -10.21 -7.25 2.64
N ALA A 308 -10.02 -7.35 1.33
CA ALA A 308 -9.03 -8.24 0.73
C ALA A 308 -7.60 -7.87 1.16
N CYS A 309 -7.24 -6.59 1.15
CA CYS A 309 -5.94 -6.10 1.60
C CYS A 309 -5.67 -6.46 3.07
N LEU A 310 -6.65 -6.29 3.96
CA LEU A 310 -6.54 -6.68 5.37
C LEU A 310 -6.36 -8.19 5.53
N GLU A 311 -7.07 -8.99 4.73
CA GLU A 311 -6.97 -10.46 4.75
C GLU A 311 -5.59 -10.96 4.33
N VAL A 312 -5.03 -10.41 3.25
CA VAL A 312 -3.81 -10.96 2.63
C VAL A 312 -2.52 -10.47 3.26
N CYS A 313 -2.54 -9.35 3.98
CA CYS A 313 -1.35 -8.74 4.56
C CYS A 313 -1.03 -9.21 5.99
N VAL A 314 -1.82 -10.13 6.57
CA VAL A 314 -1.61 -10.63 7.95
C VAL A 314 -1.54 -12.17 7.97
N PRO A 315 -0.46 -12.77 8.52
CA PRO A 315 0.72 -12.12 9.07
C PRO A 315 1.66 -11.57 7.98
N MET A 316 2.34 -10.46 8.28
CA MET A 316 3.33 -9.87 7.37
C MET A 316 4.61 -10.69 7.35
N TYR A 317 4.97 -11.16 6.15
CA TYR A 317 6.27 -11.77 5.85
C TYR A 317 7.25 -10.80 5.15
N TRP A 318 6.70 -9.82 4.42
CA TRP A 318 7.38 -8.95 3.46
C TRP A 318 6.73 -7.57 3.52
N GLN A 319 7.27 -6.60 2.80
CA GLN A 319 6.62 -5.30 2.65
C GLN A 319 5.24 -5.40 2.00
N VAL A 320 4.37 -4.43 2.30
CA VAL A 320 2.94 -4.47 1.99
C VAL A 320 2.66 -4.60 0.50
N ASP A 321 3.37 -3.85 -0.34
CA ASP A 321 3.21 -3.87 -1.80
C ASP A 321 3.55 -5.24 -2.41
N THR A 322 4.51 -5.96 -1.81
CA THR A 322 4.85 -7.33 -2.18
C THR A 322 3.74 -8.30 -1.77
N HIS A 323 3.13 -8.14 -0.59
CA HIS A 323 1.99 -8.97 -0.15
C HIS A 323 0.74 -8.81 -1.01
N LEU A 324 0.45 -7.57 -1.40
CA LEU A 324 -0.68 -7.24 -2.26
C LEU A 324 -0.53 -7.89 -3.64
N ASN A 325 0.70 -7.93 -4.17
CA ASN A 325 0.95 -8.29 -5.56
C ASN A 325 1.58 -9.68 -5.78
N ASP A 326 2.07 -10.39 -4.77
CA ASP A 326 2.63 -11.75 -4.92
C ASP A 326 1.97 -12.79 -3.99
N GLU A 327 1.04 -13.60 -4.52
CA GLU A 327 0.33 -14.61 -3.72
C GLU A 327 1.25 -15.74 -3.26
N SER A 328 2.31 -16.03 -4.03
CA SER A 328 3.23 -17.12 -3.72
C SER A 328 3.96 -16.88 -2.39
N LEU A 329 4.02 -15.62 -1.97
CA LEU A 329 4.69 -15.16 -0.77
C LEU A 329 3.78 -15.08 0.46
N ARG A 330 2.47 -15.32 0.33
CA ARG A 330 1.49 -15.25 1.43
C ARG A 330 1.54 -16.44 2.38
N GLN A 331 2.13 -17.56 1.97
CA GLN A 331 2.30 -18.76 2.81
C GLN A 331 3.78 -19.07 3.11
N GLY A 332 4.59 -18.01 3.31
CA GLY A 332 6.04 -18.11 3.47
C GLY A 332 6.76 -18.46 2.15
N LEU A 333 8.05 -18.83 2.25
CA LEU A 333 8.98 -19.14 1.15
C LEU A 333 8.60 -20.40 0.33
N ARG A 334 7.34 -20.55 -0.09
CA ARG A 334 6.92 -21.66 -0.95
C ARG A 334 7.23 -21.35 -2.40
N GLN A 335 7.71 -22.35 -3.12
CA GLN A 335 7.86 -22.27 -4.56
C GLN A 335 6.47 -22.23 -5.21
N SER A 336 6.29 -21.34 -6.19
CA SER A 336 5.10 -21.31 -7.05
C SER A 336 4.84 -22.70 -7.63
N LYS A 337 3.57 -23.14 -7.58
CA LYS A 337 3.16 -24.36 -8.28
C LYS A 337 3.03 -24.01 -9.76
N GLY A 338 3.60 -24.84 -10.63
CA GLY A 338 3.45 -24.66 -12.07
C GLY A 338 1.97 -24.64 -12.46
N GLY A 339 1.55 -23.59 -13.20
CA GLY A 339 0.17 -23.42 -13.66
C GLY A 339 -0.62 -22.31 -12.96
N ASP A 340 -0.12 -21.71 -11.88
CA ASP A 340 -0.72 -20.51 -11.31
C ASP A 340 -0.52 -19.32 -12.27
N ASN A 341 -1.60 -18.61 -12.58
CA ASN A 341 -1.53 -17.42 -13.42
C ASN A 341 -0.94 -16.27 -12.60
N ASP A 342 0.13 -15.64 -13.09
CA ASP A 342 0.85 -14.52 -12.43
C ASP A 342 -0.04 -13.32 -12.03
N PHE A 343 -1.29 -13.27 -12.51
CA PHE A 343 -2.23 -12.15 -12.39
C PHE A 343 -3.53 -12.49 -11.62
N THR A 344 -3.69 -13.70 -11.10
CA THR A 344 -4.84 -14.06 -10.26
C THR A 344 -4.58 -13.64 -8.82
N MET A 345 -4.38 -12.35 -8.61
CA MET A 345 -4.04 -11.73 -7.34
C MET A 345 -5.29 -11.31 -6.56
N ARG A 346 -5.23 -11.36 -5.23
CA ARG A 346 -6.21 -10.75 -4.32
C ARG A 346 -5.57 -9.62 -3.49
N PRO A 347 -6.07 -8.38 -3.49
CA PRO A 347 -7.25 -7.89 -4.21
C PRO A 347 -7.11 -7.99 -5.74
N ARG A 348 -8.24 -8.06 -6.45
CA ARG A 348 -8.29 -7.97 -7.91
C ARG A 348 -7.82 -6.59 -8.35
N GLY A 349 -6.56 -6.52 -8.74
CA GLY A 349 -5.87 -5.28 -9.02
C GLY A 349 -5.68 -4.95 -10.49
N TYR A 350 -5.76 -3.65 -10.80
CA TYR A 350 -5.38 -3.08 -12.08
C TYR A 350 -4.42 -1.90 -11.89
N CYS A 351 -3.71 -1.51 -12.95
CA CYS A 351 -2.97 -0.25 -13.00
C CYS A 351 -3.32 0.52 -14.27
N LEU A 352 -3.30 1.85 -14.15
CA LEU A 352 -3.44 2.75 -15.27
C LEU A 352 -2.13 2.85 -16.06
N TRP A 353 -2.24 2.86 -17.39
CA TRP A 353 -1.11 3.06 -18.31
C TRP A 353 -1.47 4.03 -19.45
N PRO A 354 -0.68 5.07 -19.75
CA PRO A 354 0.45 5.56 -18.95
C PRO A 354 0.03 5.91 -17.52
N ALA A 355 0.98 5.86 -16.59
CA ALA A 355 0.76 6.30 -15.22
C ALA A 355 0.39 7.79 -15.20
N ILE A 356 -0.52 8.17 -14.32
CA ILE A 356 -0.96 9.57 -14.12
C ILE A 356 -0.52 10.12 -12.76
N VAL A 357 0.14 9.28 -11.98
CA VAL A 357 0.83 9.59 -10.72
C VAL A 357 2.20 8.91 -10.74
N ALA A 358 3.21 9.55 -10.16
CA ALA A 358 4.52 8.97 -9.92
C ALA A 358 4.98 9.27 -8.48
N GLN A 359 6.01 8.57 -8.02
CA GLN A 359 6.68 8.91 -6.76
C GLN A 359 7.75 9.99 -7.00
N GLN A 360 7.80 10.99 -6.13
CA GLN A 360 8.75 12.10 -6.17
C GLN A 360 10.09 11.73 -5.53
N ARG A 361 10.83 10.84 -6.19
CA ARG A 361 12.11 10.29 -5.68
C ARG A 361 13.25 11.29 -5.65
N GLU A 362 13.27 12.25 -6.57
CA GLU A 362 14.33 13.25 -6.64
C GLU A 362 14.25 14.22 -5.47
N GLY A 363 13.02 14.57 -5.06
CA GLY A 363 12.78 15.51 -3.96
C GLY A 363 12.80 14.86 -2.57
N PHE A 364 12.40 13.58 -2.46
CA PHE A 364 12.20 12.93 -1.17
C PHE A 364 12.87 11.55 -1.08
N PRO A 365 13.89 11.38 -0.21
CA PRO A 365 14.49 10.07 0.02
C PRO A 365 13.50 9.18 0.77
N THR A 366 13.48 7.90 0.43
CA THR A 366 12.55 6.91 1.01
C THR A 366 12.62 6.83 2.55
N ASP A 367 11.46 6.77 3.19
CA ASP A 367 11.32 6.41 4.61
C ASP A 367 10.95 4.92 4.79
N VAL A 368 10.75 4.20 3.69
CA VAL A 368 10.27 2.80 3.65
C VAL A 368 11.42 1.85 3.34
N GLN A 369 12.19 2.12 2.31
CA GLN A 369 13.29 1.24 1.90
C GLN A 369 14.58 1.59 2.63
N LYS A 370 15.56 0.70 2.50
CA LYS A 370 16.96 1.12 2.67
C LYS A 370 17.33 2.11 1.56
N VAL A 371 18.33 2.95 1.82
CA VAL A 371 18.92 3.78 0.77
C VAL A 371 19.51 2.84 -0.28
N GLU A 372 19.15 3.05 -1.55
CA GLU A 372 19.74 2.30 -2.66
C GLU A 372 21.23 2.69 -2.71
N HIS A 373 22.13 1.73 -2.50
CA HIS A 373 23.54 1.99 -2.71
C HIS A 373 23.77 2.02 -4.22
N ASP A 374 24.24 3.17 -4.72
CA ASP A 374 24.67 3.35 -6.11
C ASP A 374 25.74 2.33 -6.54
#